data_AF-A0A9E1JPB2-F1
#
_entry.id   AF-A0A9E1JPB2-F1
#
_cell.length_a   1.000
_cell.length_b   1.000
_cell.length_c   1.000
_cell.angle_alpha   90.00
_cell.angle_beta   90.00
_cell.angle_gamma   90.00
#
_symmetry.space_group_name_H-M   'P 1'
#
loop_
_entity.id
_entity.type
_entity.pdbx_description
1 polymer ?
#
loop_
_entity_poly.entity_id
_entity_poly.type
_entity_poly.pdbx_seq_one_letter_code
_entity_poly.pdbx_strand_id
1 'polypeptide(L)'
;MKTALVSWKLAKGLYIIPIIMAYRPLLGMGDNYELLHWEVILTMITTTLGLVSFASGLERYFLRKATLIETLLFWLAAIGLFWPAYWADMAGFTALILAVALQKFYTPTPTTNKGTL
;
A
#
# COMPACT_ATOMS: atom_id res chain seq x y z
N MET A 1 -18.08 7.93 -20.34
CA MET A 1 -16.70 8.20 -19.87
C MET A 1 -16.35 7.63 -18.48
N LYS A 2 -17.30 7.05 -17.71
CA LYS A 2 -17.00 6.49 -16.37
C LYS A 2 -15.97 5.35 -16.37
N THR A 3 -15.97 4.51 -17.42
CA THR A 3 -15.01 3.40 -17.60
C THR A 3 -13.56 3.89 -17.73
N ALA A 4 -13.32 4.98 -18.47
CA ALA A 4 -12.01 5.58 -18.65
C ALA A 4 -11.44 6.18 -17.34
N LEU A 5 -12.30 6.74 -16.48
CA LEU A 5 -11.87 7.27 -15.18
C LEU A 5 -11.52 6.16 -14.19
N VAL A 6 -12.22 5.03 -14.23
CA VAL A 6 -11.92 3.87 -13.38
C VAL A 6 -10.62 3.19 -13.83
N SER A 7 -10.43 3.00 -15.14
CA SER A 7 -9.17 2.43 -15.65
C SER A 7 -7.97 3.33 -15.34
N TRP A 8 -8.12 4.65 -15.45
CA TRP A 8 -7.08 5.62 -15.05
C TRP A 8 -6.73 5.52 -13.55
N LYS A 9 -7.71 5.31 -12.67
CA LYS A 9 -7.45 5.15 -11.23
C LYS A 9 -6.65 3.89 -10.93
N LEU A 10 -7.00 2.76 -11.54
CA LEU A 10 -6.30 1.49 -11.36
C LEU A 10 -4.88 1.53 -11.94
N ALA A 11 -4.69 2.19 -13.09
CA ALA A 11 -3.39 2.30 -13.74
C ALA A 11 -2.31 3.01 -12.89
N LYS A 12 -2.70 3.87 -11.95
CA LYS A 12 -1.74 4.61 -11.10
C LYS A 12 -0.85 3.71 -10.26
N GLY A 13 -1.35 2.53 -9.84
CA GLY A 13 -0.52 1.56 -9.11
C GLY A 13 0.65 1.05 -9.95
N LEU A 14 0.46 0.92 -11.27
CA LEU A 14 1.49 0.45 -12.19
C LEU A 14 2.63 1.46 -12.36
N TYR A 15 2.36 2.76 -12.20
CA TYR A 15 3.38 3.81 -12.28
C TYR A 15 4.40 3.77 -11.14
N ILE A 16 4.11 3.04 -10.05
CA ILE A 16 5.03 2.92 -8.91
C ILE A 16 6.12 1.89 -9.17
N ILE A 17 5.86 0.86 -9.99
CA ILE A 17 6.80 -0.23 -10.24
C ILE A 17 8.16 0.26 -10.78
N PRO A 18 8.23 1.13 -11.81
CA PRO A 18 9.51 1.63 -12.32
C PRO A 18 10.31 2.42 -11.27
N ILE A 19 9.62 3.14 -10.38
CA ILE A 19 10.25 3.90 -9.28
C ILE A 19 10.92 2.92 -8.32
N ILE A 20 10.22 1.86 -7.89
CA ILE A 20 10.77 0.87 -6.97
C ILE A 20 11.99 0.17 -7.59
N MET A 21 11.93 -0.17 -8.88
CA MET A 21 13.06 -0.77 -9.59
C MET A 21 14.29 0.14 -9.62
N ALA A 22 14.10 1.46 -9.73
CA ALA A 22 15.20 2.42 -9.71
C ALA A 22 15.83 2.59 -8.32
N TYR A 23 15.03 2.51 -7.25
CA TYR A 23 15.47 2.80 -5.88
C TYR A 23 15.83 1.57 -5.03
N ARG A 24 15.51 0.35 -5.48
CA ARG A 24 15.93 -0.90 -4.81
C ARG A 24 17.07 -1.56 -5.61
N PRO A 25 18.34 -1.17 -5.36
CA PRO A 25 19.51 -1.65 -6.12
C PRO A 25 19.74 -3.16 -6.05
N LEU A 26 19.10 -3.83 -5.09
CA LEU A 26 19.04 -5.28 -4.89
C LEU A 26 18.49 -6.06 -6.10
N LEU A 27 17.87 -5.38 -7.08
CA LEU A 27 17.39 -5.98 -8.32
C LEU A 27 18.39 -5.95 -9.48
N GLY A 28 19.64 -5.51 -9.28
CA GLY A 28 20.60 -5.51 -10.40
C GLY A 28 22.06 -5.13 -10.18
N MET A 29 22.53 -4.79 -8.97
CA MET A 29 23.92 -4.37 -8.78
C MET A 29 24.56 -4.97 -7.51
N GLY A 30 25.37 -6.03 -7.69
CA GLY A 30 26.26 -6.60 -6.68
C GLY A 30 27.15 -7.69 -7.28
N ASP A 31 28.42 -7.75 -6.87
CA ASP A 31 29.42 -8.69 -7.41
C ASP A 31 29.07 -10.18 -7.20
N ASN A 32 28.11 -10.46 -6.29
CA ASN A 32 27.57 -11.80 -5.97
C ASN A 32 26.06 -11.90 -6.26
N TYR A 33 25.58 -11.30 -7.34
CA TYR A 33 24.17 -11.31 -7.69
C TYR A 33 23.67 -12.73 -8.01
N GLU A 34 22.93 -13.35 -7.09
CA GLU A 34 22.06 -14.50 -7.40
C GLU A 34 20.60 -14.10 -7.27
N LEU A 35 19.78 -14.51 -8.24
CA LEU A 35 18.33 -14.22 -8.29
C LEU A 35 17.55 -14.70 -7.05
N LEU A 36 18.12 -15.61 -6.26
CA LEU A 36 17.54 -16.20 -5.05
C LEU A 36 18.09 -15.61 -3.74
N HIS A 37 18.69 -14.42 -3.78
CA HIS A 37 19.08 -13.72 -2.55
C HIS A 37 17.86 -13.38 -1.69
N TRP A 38 18.02 -13.52 -0.37
CA TRP A 38 17.01 -13.18 0.64
C TRP A 38 16.42 -11.77 0.46
N GLU A 39 17.26 -10.84 0.02
CA GLU A 39 16.91 -9.45 -0.24
C GLU A 39 15.91 -9.29 -1.39
N VAL A 40 16.02 -10.09 -2.46
CA VAL A 40 15.07 -10.08 -3.59
C VAL A 40 13.69 -10.55 -3.12
N ILE A 41 13.64 -11.63 -2.33
CA ILE A 41 12.39 -12.15 -1.77
C ILE A 41 11.73 -11.12 -0.86
N LEU A 42 12.51 -10.50 0.04
CA LEU A 42 12.01 -9.44 0.92
C LEU A 42 11.46 -8.25 0.12
N THR A 43 12.21 -7.76 -0.86
CA THR A 43 11.79 -6.61 -1.69
C THR A 43 10.52 -6.94 -2.48
N MET A 44 10.37 -8.17 -2.96
CA MET A 44 9.14 -8.63 -3.63
C MET A 44 7.94 -8.61 -2.68
N ILE A 45 8.11 -9.13 -1.46
CA ILE A 45 7.04 -9.15 -0.44
C ILE A 45 6.68 -7.74 0.00
N THR A 46 7.66 -6.89 0.34
CA THR A 46 7.41 -5.51 0.81
C THR A 46 6.72 -4.68 -0.26
N THR A 47 7.18 -4.78 -1.51
CA THR A 47 6.60 -4.08 -2.65
C THR A 47 5.17 -4.53 -2.93
N THR A 48 4.91 -5.85 -2.85
CA THR A 48 3.56 -6.40 -3.03
C THR A 48 2.61 -5.85 -1.95
N LEU A 49 3.03 -5.85 -0.69
CA LEU A 49 2.23 -5.31 0.41
C LEU A 49 2.06 -3.78 0.31
N GLY A 50 3.07 -3.07 -0.18
CA GLY A 50 2.98 -1.63 -0.48
C GLY A 50 1.95 -1.35 -1.56
N LEU A 51 1.92 -2.14 -2.64
CA LEU A 51 0.93 -2.03 -3.71
C LEU A 51 -0.49 -2.34 -3.22
N VAL A 52 -0.65 -3.39 -2.39
CA VAL A 52 -1.93 -3.70 -1.76
C VAL A 52 -2.40 -2.56 -0.86
N SER A 53 -1.51 -1.98 -0.06
CA SER A 53 -1.81 -0.81 0.79
C SER A 53 -2.24 0.39 -0.06
N PHE A 54 -1.49 0.68 -1.13
CA PHE A 54 -1.76 1.78 -2.04
C PHE A 54 -3.12 1.63 -2.75
N ALA A 55 -3.42 0.43 -3.27
CA ALA A 55 -4.71 0.13 -3.87
C ALA A 55 -5.86 0.29 -2.87
N SER A 56 -5.66 -0.18 -1.63
CA SER A 56 -6.63 -0.04 -0.54
C SER A 56 -6.90 1.43 -0.18
N GLY A 57 -5.85 2.26 -0.18
CA GLY A 57 -5.94 3.71 0.04
C GLY A 57 -6.64 4.46 -1.10
N LEU A 58 -6.42 4.05 -2.35
CA LEU A 58 -7.07 4.64 -3.53
C LEU A 58 -8.57 4.33 -3.60
N GLU A 59 -8.94 3.07 -3.38
CA GLU A 59 -10.33 2.61 -3.44
C GLU A 59 -11.08 2.89 -2.14
N ARG A 60 -10.38 3.29 -1.07
CA ARG A 60 -10.91 3.43 0.29
C ARG A 60 -11.69 2.18 0.72
N TYR A 61 -11.15 1.02 0.35
CA TYR A 61 -11.76 -0.27 0.58
C TYR A 61 -10.67 -1.34 0.64
N PHE A 62 -10.74 -2.21 1.65
CA PHE A 62 -9.91 -3.41 1.72
C PHE A 62 -10.76 -4.62 2.10
N LEU A 63 -11.20 -4.72 3.35
CA LEU A 63 -12.23 -5.68 3.78
C LEU A 63 -13.62 -5.04 3.88
N ARG A 64 -13.65 -3.78 4.34
CA ARG A 64 -14.84 -2.93 4.39
C ARG A 64 -14.51 -1.54 3.85
N LYS A 65 -15.53 -0.68 3.71
CA LYS A 65 -15.32 0.75 3.46
C LYS A 65 -14.39 1.32 4.52
N ALA A 66 -13.26 1.85 4.07
CA ALA A 66 -12.23 2.44 4.92
C ALA A 66 -12.67 3.85 5.34
N THR A 67 -12.59 4.11 6.63
CA THR A 67 -12.69 5.45 7.20
C THR A 67 -11.53 6.32 6.71
N LEU A 68 -11.63 7.63 6.92
CA LEU A 68 -10.53 8.54 6.60
C LEU A 68 -9.24 8.17 7.34
N ILE A 69 -9.35 7.73 8.60
CA ILE A 69 -8.21 7.31 9.42
C ILE A 69 -7.54 6.07 8.83
N GLU A 70 -8.32 5.04 8.48
CA GLU A 70 -7.79 3.82 7.86
C GLU A 70 -7.19 4.08 6.49
N THR A 71 -7.84 4.95 5.71
CA THR A 71 -7.32 5.39 4.42
C THR A 71 -5.94 6.03 4.59
N LEU A 72 -5.78 6.94 5.57
CA LEU A 72 -4.51 7.58 5.85
C LEU A 72 -3.45 6.57 6.32
N LEU A 73 -3.83 5.59 7.13
CA LEU A 73 -2.95 4.50 7.54
C LEU A 73 -2.47 3.65 6.34
N PHE A 74 -3.35 3.34 5.38
CA PHE A 74 -2.95 2.64 4.15
C PHE A 74 -1.99 3.46 3.29
N TRP A 75 -2.18 4.79 3.23
CA TRP A 75 -1.23 5.67 2.56
C TRP A 75 0.13 5.71 3.25
N LEU A 76 0.15 5.81 4.58
CA LEU A 76 1.39 5.74 5.35
C LEU A 76 2.10 4.39 5.18
N ALA A 77 1.33 3.29 5.17
CA ALA A 77 1.85 1.95 4.92
C ALA A 77 2.49 1.84 3.54
N ALA A 78 1.81 2.35 2.50
CA ALA A 78 2.33 2.35 1.13
C ALA A 78 3.65 3.17 1.03
N ILE A 79 3.66 4.38 1.59
CA ILE A 79 4.86 5.25 1.57
C ILE A 79 6.03 4.58 2.31
N GLY A 80 5.77 3.99 3.47
CA GLY A 80 6.80 3.29 4.26
C GLY A 80 7.38 2.09 3.51
N LEU A 81 6.53 1.23 2.94
CA LEU A 81 6.96 0.01 2.23
C LEU A 81 7.65 0.29 0.89
N PHE A 82 7.36 1.43 0.26
CA PHE A 82 8.04 1.82 -0.98
C PHE A 82 9.40 2.46 -0.73
N TRP A 83 9.65 2.99 0.47
CA TRP A 83 10.92 3.61 0.80
C TRP A 83 12.00 2.52 1.01
N PRO A 84 13.16 2.61 0.35
CA PRO A 84 14.20 1.57 0.40
C PRO A 84 15.05 1.68 1.68
N ALA A 85 14.42 1.62 2.85
CA ALA A 85 15.12 1.58 4.12
C ALA A 85 14.42 0.61 5.08
N TYR A 86 15.19 -0.24 5.76
CA TYR A 86 14.64 -1.26 6.66
C TYR A 86 13.74 -0.66 7.76
N TRP A 87 14.10 0.50 8.30
CA TRP A 87 13.26 1.19 9.30
C TRP A 87 11.92 1.65 8.73
N ALA A 88 11.89 2.05 7.45
CA ALA A 88 10.69 2.50 6.77
C ALA A 88 9.81 1.30 6.40
N ASP A 89 10.41 0.17 5.99
CA ASP A 89 9.71 -1.09 5.80
C ASP A 89 9.00 -1.50 7.12
N MET A 90 9.69 -1.48 8.25
CA MET A 90 9.09 -1.77 9.57
C MET A 90 7.95 -0.81 9.92
N ALA A 91 8.12 0.49 9.70
CA ALA A 91 7.07 1.49 9.90
C ALA A 91 5.86 1.26 8.98
N GLY A 92 6.09 0.87 7.73
CA GLY A 92 5.05 0.57 6.76
C GLY A 92 4.28 -0.71 7.11
N PHE A 93 4.98 -1.77 7.49
CA PHE A 93 4.37 -3.02 7.97
C PHE A 93 3.51 -2.81 9.21
N THR A 94 4.02 -2.07 10.20
CA THR A 94 3.26 -1.76 11.42
C THR A 94 2.01 -0.94 11.10
N ALA A 95 2.10 0.06 10.23
CA ALA A 95 0.95 0.83 9.77
C ALA A 95 -0.09 -0.05 9.05
N LEU A 96 0.34 -0.97 8.18
CA LEU A 96 -0.55 -1.93 7.50
C LEU A 96 -1.26 -2.85 8.50
N ILE A 97 -0.53 -3.43 9.46
CA ILE A 97 -1.12 -4.30 10.49
C ILE A 97 -2.16 -3.54 11.30
N LEU A 98 -1.86 -2.30 11.71
CA LEU A 98 -2.81 -1.45 12.42
C LEU A 98 -4.06 -1.15 11.58
N ALA A 99 -3.89 -0.87 10.29
CA ALA A 99 -5.01 -0.61 9.38
C ALA A 99 -5.94 -1.83 9.27
N VAL A 100 -5.36 -3.01 9.09
CA VAL A 100 -6.09 -4.28 8.98
C VAL A 100 -6.75 -4.65 10.32
N ALA A 101 -6.06 -4.44 11.44
CA ALA A 101 -6.60 -4.67 12.77
C ALA A 101 -7.80 -3.75 13.04
N LEU A 102 -7.70 -2.45 12.72
CA LEU A 102 -8.81 -1.51 12.82
C LEU A 102 -9.99 -1.91 11.94
N GLN A 103 -9.74 -2.40 10.72
CA GLN A 103 -10.81 -2.87 9.86
C GLN A 103 -11.52 -4.12 10.40
N LYS A 104 -10.76 -5.04 11.00
CA LYS A 104 -11.27 -6.32 11.49
C LYS A 104 -11.99 -6.19 12.84
N PHE A 105 -11.45 -5.38 13.76
CA PHE A 105 -11.94 -5.29 15.14
C PHE A 105 -12.87 -4.10 15.38
N TYR A 106 -12.84 -3.08 14.52
CA TYR A 106 -13.67 -1.90 14.68
C TYR A 106 -14.66 -1.78 13.53
N THR A 107 -15.93 -1.56 13.86
CA THR A 107 -16.97 -1.20 12.89
C THR A 107 -17.40 0.24 13.21
N PRO A 108 -16.90 1.23 12.46
CA PRO A 108 -17.28 2.62 12.68
C PRO A 108 -18.75 2.78 12.36
N THR A 109 -19.49 3.31 13.33
CA THR A 109 -20.93 3.57 13.22
C THR A 109 -21.17 4.45 12.00
N PRO A 110 -22.11 4.08 11.09
CA PRO A 110 -22.42 4.93 9.95
C PRO A 110 -22.92 6.28 10.50
N THR A 111 -22.27 7.36 10.11
CA THR A 111 -22.79 8.71 10.34
C THR A 111 -24.07 8.85 9.52
N THR A 112 -25.20 8.52 10.13
CA THR A 112 -26.53 8.81 9.60
C THR A 112 -26.62 10.33 9.47
N ASN A 113 -26.47 10.84 8.26
CA ASN A 113 -26.73 12.23 7.96
C ASN A 113 -28.23 12.43 8.23
N LYS A 114 -28.58 13.01 9.38
CA LYS A 114 -29.96 13.39 9.67
C LYS A 114 -30.32 14.44 8.64
N GLY A 115 -31.14 14.04 7.66
CA GLY A 115 -31.61 14.90 6.60
C GLY A 115 -32.14 16.20 7.18
N THR A 116 -31.53 17.31 6.78
CA THR A 116 -32.21 18.60 6.82
C THR A 116 -33.18 18.59 5.64
N LEU A 117 -34.46 18.54 5.98
CA LEU A 117 -35.62 18.76 5.11
C LEU A 117 -35.48 20.04 4.30
#